data_AF-A0AAU5R333-F1
#
_entry.id   AF-A0AAU5R333-F1
#
_cell.length_a   1.000
_cell.length_b   1.000
_cell.length_c   1.000
_cell.angle_alpha   90.00
_cell.angle_beta   90.00
_cell.angle_gamma   90.00
#
_symmetry.space_group_name_H-M   'P 1'
#
loop_
_entity.id
_entity.type
_entity.pdbx_description
1 polymer ?
#
loop_
_entity_poly.entity_id
_entity_poly.type
_entity_poly.pdbx_seq_one_letter_code
_entity_poly.pdbx_strand_id
1 'polypeptide(L)'
;MHTYLFVDGLDVIGRSDSGAVGLRPDTLLRPGGPLYPADAARSVGVASSQGHSGSDPATLHIRVRLRGATVVWSELMYPGLDDGVIEEVCFDLEQYVGEIERAYGLCATDPAGPLG
;
A
#
# COMPACT_ATOMS: atom_id res chain seq x y z
N MET A 1 4.99 8.95 12.49
CA MET A 1 3.67 8.69 11.91
C MET A 1 3.67 7.26 11.43
N HIS A 2 2.73 6.43 11.90
CA HIS A 2 2.55 5.08 11.38
C HIS A 2 1.69 5.18 10.12
N THR A 3 2.18 4.67 8.99
CA THR A 3 1.40 4.64 7.76
C THR A 3 0.50 3.42 7.80
N TYR A 4 -0.80 3.66 7.62
CA TYR A 4 -1.82 2.62 7.50
C TYR A 4 -2.20 2.46 6.03
N LEU A 5 -2.57 1.24 5.63
CA LEU A 5 -3.06 0.95 4.29
C LEU A 5 -4.41 0.27 4.41
N PHE A 6 -5.48 0.93 3.98
CA PHE A 6 -6.83 0.37 4.14
C PHE A 6 -7.37 -0.15 2.82
N VAL A 7 -7.91 -1.37 2.84
CA VAL A 7 -8.71 -1.97 1.75
C VAL A 7 -10.01 -2.45 2.37
N ASP A 8 -11.15 -1.98 1.86
CA ASP A 8 -12.50 -2.26 2.41
C ASP A 8 -12.61 -2.00 3.93
N GLY A 9 -11.94 -0.95 4.41
CA GLY A 9 -11.92 -0.56 5.82
C GLY A 9 -10.98 -1.38 6.72
N LEU A 10 -10.21 -2.32 6.15
CA LEU A 10 -9.27 -3.17 6.88
C LEU A 10 -7.84 -2.63 6.75
N ASP A 11 -7.15 -2.42 7.88
CA ASP A 11 -5.73 -2.08 7.88
C ASP A 11 -4.91 -3.30 7.45
N VAL A 12 -4.45 -3.25 6.21
CA VAL A 12 -3.70 -4.30 5.56
C VAL A 12 -2.34 -4.51 6.23
N ILE A 13 -1.67 -3.44 6.67
CA ILE A 13 -0.32 -3.53 7.22
C ILE A 13 -0.36 -4.17 8.60
N GLY A 14 -1.15 -3.61 9.52
CA GLY A 14 -1.26 -4.14 10.88
C GLY A 14 -1.84 -5.56 10.93
N ARG A 15 -2.64 -5.95 9.94
CA ARG A 15 -3.14 -7.31 9.80
C ARG A 15 -2.09 -8.27 9.23
N SER A 16 -1.28 -7.84 8.26
CA SER A 16 -0.22 -8.64 7.66
C SER A 16 0.95 -8.89 8.62
N ASP A 17 1.35 -7.88 9.39
CA ASP A 17 2.37 -8.00 10.43
C ASP A 17 2.14 -6.88 11.45
N SER A 18 1.81 -7.26 12.68
CA SER A 18 1.52 -6.30 13.76
C SER A 18 2.74 -5.48 14.19
N GLY A 19 3.95 -5.89 13.80
CA GLY A 19 5.20 -5.13 13.96
C GLY A 19 5.64 -4.37 12.70
N ALA A 20 4.90 -4.44 11.59
CA ALA A 20 5.21 -3.72 10.37
C ALA A 20 4.74 -2.27 10.43
N VAL A 21 5.56 -1.40 9.84
CA VAL A 21 5.28 0.03 9.68
C VAL A 21 5.23 0.33 8.20
N GLY A 22 4.14 0.96 7.75
CA GLY A 22 3.99 1.31 6.35
C GLY A 22 5.09 2.26 5.87
N LEU A 23 5.51 2.07 4.63
CA LEU A 23 6.48 2.95 3.99
C LEU A 23 5.89 4.35 3.75
N ARG A 24 6.78 5.27 3.38
CA ARG A 24 6.46 6.68 3.19
C ARG A 24 5.38 6.90 2.10
N PRO A 25 4.21 7.49 2.44
CA PRO A 25 3.13 7.72 1.50
C PRO A 25 3.54 8.59 0.31
N ASP A 26 4.38 9.60 0.53
CA ASP A 26 4.84 10.52 -0.52
C ASP A 26 5.74 9.85 -1.57
N THR A 27 6.37 8.72 -1.21
CA THR A 27 7.12 7.89 -2.16
C THR A 27 6.20 6.90 -2.89
N LEU A 28 5.27 6.28 -2.16
CA LEU A 28 4.40 5.23 -2.69
C LEU A 28 3.29 5.77 -3.61
N LEU A 29 2.67 6.89 -3.21
CA LEU A 29 1.43 7.43 -3.79
C LEU A 29 1.67 8.55 -4.79
N ARG A 30 2.92 9.00 -4.98
CA ARG A 30 3.20 10.05 -5.97
C ARG A 30 2.64 9.66 -7.35
N PRO A 31 2.15 10.60 -8.16
CA PRO A 31 1.79 10.32 -9.54
C PRO A 31 2.94 9.64 -10.29
N GLY A 32 2.65 8.52 -10.96
CA GLY A 32 3.66 7.66 -11.60
C GLY A 32 4.56 6.87 -10.64
N GLY A 33 4.25 6.87 -9.34
CA GLY A 33 4.95 6.14 -8.29
C GLY A 33 4.68 4.63 -8.28
N PRO A 34 5.21 3.92 -7.26
CA PRO A 34 5.10 2.47 -7.16
C PRO A 34 3.67 1.94 -7.20
N LEU A 35 2.72 2.60 -6.51
CA LEU A 35 1.32 2.18 -6.49
C LEU A 35 0.50 2.70 -7.67
N TYR A 36 1.08 3.56 -8.51
CA TYR A 36 0.36 4.11 -9.66
C TYR A 36 0.11 3.01 -10.71
N PRO A 37 -1.11 2.89 -11.27
CA PRO A 37 -1.46 1.81 -12.18
C PRO A 37 -0.55 1.75 -13.42
N ALA A 38 -0.20 0.54 -13.83
CA ALA A 38 0.55 0.29 -15.06
C ALA A 38 0.23 -1.10 -15.61
N ASP A 39 0.25 -1.23 -16.93
CA ASP A 39 -0.04 -2.51 -17.61
C ASP A 39 0.94 -3.61 -17.21
N ALA A 40 2.23 -3.25 -17.09
CA ALA A 40 3.24 -4.16 -16.58
C ALA A 40 3.07 -4.35 -15.06
N ALA A 41 2.92 -5.60 -14.63
CA ALA A 41 2.82 -5.93 -13.22
C ALA A 41 4.10 -5.54 -12.45
N ARG A 42 3.95 -4.95 -11.27
CA ARG A 42 5.05 -4.49 -10.42
C ARG A 42 4.87 -5.02 -9.00
N SER A 43 5.96 -5.50 -8.40
CA SER A 43 5.99 -5.77 -6.96
C SER A 43 6.34 -4.47 -6.23
N VAL A 44 5.53 -4.11 -5.23
CA VAL A 44 5.63 -2.87 -4.47
C VAL A 44 5.74 -3.23 -3.00
N GLY A 45 6.85 -2.88 -2.37
CA GLY A 45 6.95 -2.91 -0.92
C GLY A 45 6.07 -1.83 -0.31
N VAL A 46 5.23 -2.17 0.66
CA VAL A 46 4.30 -1.22 1.30
C VAL A 46 4.55 -1.07 2.80
N ALA A 47 5.26 -2.00 3.44
CA ALA A 47 5.64 -1.90 4.84
C ALA A 47 6.98 -2.56 5.14
N SER A 48 7.61 -2.18 6.26
CA SER A 48 8.85 -2.76 6.80
C SER A 48 8.71 -3.01 8.30
N SER A 49 9.25 -4.11 8.84
CA SER A 49 9.15 -4.43 10.27
C SER A 49 10.13 -3.62 11.12
N GLN A 50 9.65 -3.04 12.23
CA GLN A 50 10.50 -2.37 13.21
C GLN A 50 11.29 -3.42 14.02
N GLY A 51 12.59 -3.55 13.74
CA GLY A 51 13.47 -4.44 14.52
C GLY A 51 14.72 -4.93 13.81
N HIS A 52 14.80 -4.80 12.48
CA HIS A 52 15.95 -5.26 11.71
C HIS A 52 16.87 -4.08 11.39
N SER A 53 17.97 -3.98 12.15
CA SER A 53 19.07 -3.08 11.83
C SER A 53 19.74 -3.53 10.53
N GLY A 54 19.50 -2.79 9.45
CA GLY A 54 20.29 -2.84 8.22
C GLY A 54 19.56 -3.40 7.01
N SER A 55 19.31 -2.54 6.02
CA SER A 55 19.02 -2.90 4.61
C SER A 55 17.98 -4.00 4.36
N ASP A 56 17.02 -4.23 5.27
CA ASP A 56 16.05 -5.30 5.05
C ASP A 56 14.99 -4.85 4.03
N PRO A 57 14.63 -5.72 3.06
CA PRO A 57 13.56 -5.43 2.11
C PRO A 57 12.22 -5.26 2.83
N ALA A 58 11.28 -4.58 2.19
CA ALA A 58 9.92 -4.43 2.71
C ALA A 58 9.37 -5.79 3.14
N THR A 59 8.79 -5.87 4.34
CA THR A 59 8.26 -7.12 4.89
C THR A 59 6.86 -7.42 4.35
N LEU A 60 6.17 -6.41 3.81
CA LEU A 60 4.95 -6.59 3.04
C LEU A 60 5.14 -6.07 1.63
N HIS A 61 4.93 -6.96 0.66
CA HIS A 61 4.88 -6.66 -0.76
C HIS A 61 3.49 -6.90 -1.31
N ILE A 62 3.07 -6.07 -2.27
CA ILE A 62 1.89 -6.32 -3.08
C ILE A 62 2.29 -6.33 -4.55
N ARG A 63 1.59 -7.10 -5.36
CA ARG A 63 1.75 -7.03 -6.82
C ARG A 63 0.62 -6.23 -7.42
N VAL A 64 0.95 -5.13 -8.09
CA VAL A 64 -0.01 -4.24 -8.74
C VAL A 64 0.08 -4.39 -10.25
N ARG A 65 -1.06 -4.53 -10.93
CA ARG A 65 -1.16 -4.51 -12.39
C ARG A 65 -2.44 -3.82 -12.85
N LEU A 66 -2.40 -3.15 -13.99
CA LEU A 66 -3.58 -2.67 -14.69
C LEU A 66 -4.04 -3.73 -15.70
N ARG A 67 -5.33 -4.06 -15.70
CA ARG A 67 -5.98 -4.94 -16.67
C ARG A 67 -7.20 -4.22 -17.24
N GLY A 68 -7.03 -3.58 -18.39
CA GLY A 68 -8.08 -2.73 -18.96
C GLY A 68 -8.36 -1.55 -18.04
N ALA A 69 -9.59 -1.44 -17.53
CA ALA A 69 -10.00 -0.40 -16.57
C ALA A 69 -9.96 -0.87 -15.10
N THR A 70 -9.31 -2.01 -14.81
CA THR A 70 -9.27 -2.59 -13.46
C THR A 70 -7.85 -2.65 -12.94
N VAL A 71 -7.59 -2.04 -11.78
CA VAL A 71 -6.34 -2.21 -11.04
C VAL A 71 -6.46 -3.44 -10.19
N VAL A 72 -5.52 -4.37 -10.34
CA VAL A 72 -5.50 -5.63 -9.61
C VAL A 72 -4.32 -5.63 -8.66
N TRP A 73 -4.60 -5.84 -7.39
CA TRP A 73 -3.61 -6.16 -6.36
C TRP A 73 -3.64 -7.66 -6.12
N SER A 74 -2.51 -8.33 -6.22
CA SER A 74 -2.38 -9.77 -5.98
C SER A 74 -1.22 -10.07 -5.04
N GLU A 75 -1.13 -11.33 -4.61
CA GLU A 75 -0.04 -11.82 -3.74
C GLU A 75 -0.03 -11.15 -2.35
N LEU A 76 -1.19 -10.65 -1.88
CA LEU A 76 -1.34 -10.06 -0.55
C LEU A 76 -1.65 -11.15 0.49
N MET A 77 -0.87 -11.22 1.56
CA MET A 77 -1.04 -12.23 2.62
C MET A 77 -1.57 -11.60 3.92
N TYR A 78 -2.61 -12.21 4.52
CA TYR A 78 -3.08 -11.92 5.88
C TYR A 78 -2.85 -13.13 6.80
N PRO A 79 -1.84 -13.12 7.68
CA PRO A 79 -1.77 -14.10 8.75
C PRO A 79 -2.88 -13.86 9.77
N GLY A 80 -3.48 -14.94 10.27
CA GLY A 80 -4.21 -14.91 11.54
C GLY A 80 -5.74 -14.97 11.53
N LEU A 81 -6.43 -15.06 10.38
CA LEU A 81 -7.83 -15.50 10.40
C LEU A 81 -8.08 -16.86 9.72
N ASP A 82 -7.27 -17.24 8.73
CA ASP A 82 -7.29 -18.58 8.07
C ASP A 82 -6.01 -18.86 7.24
N ASP A 83 -4.92 -18.08 7.42
CA ASP A 83 -3.76 -18.06 6.50
C ASP A 83 -4.15 -17.90 5.01
N GLY A 84 -5.29 -17.27 4.75
CA GLY A 84 -5.82 -17.04 3.41
C GLY A 84 -5.06 -15.92 2.70
N VAL A 85 -4.41 -16.28 1.59
CA VAL A 85 -3.97 -15.32 0.57
C VAL A 85 -5.21 -14.60 0.03
N ILE A 86 -5.19 -13.27 -0.10
CA ILE A 86 -6.14 -12.64 -1.02
C ILE A 86 -5.63 -12.96 -2.42
N GLU A 87 -6.32 -13.85 -3.14
CA GLU A 87 -5.91 -14.20 -4.49
C GLU A 87 -5.79 -12.95 -5.36
N GLU A 88 -6.80 -12.06 -5.38
CA GLU A 88 -6.76 -10.75 -6.03
C GLU A 88 -7.77 -9.76 -5.40
N VAL A 89 -7.39 -8.49 -5.20
CA VAL A 89 -8.31 -7.36 -4.96
C VAL A 89 -8.38 -6.54 -6.23
N CYS A 90 -9.59 -6.19 -6.66
CA CYS A 90 -9.83 -5.43 -7.88
C CYS A 90 -10.43 -4.07 -7.55
N PHE A 91 -9.88 -3.03 -8.18
CA PHE A 91 -10.35 -1.66 -8.06
C PHE A 91 -10.71 -1.12 -9.45
N ASP A 92 -11.75 -0.30 -9.51
CA ASP A 92 -11.99 0.54 -10.68
C ASP A 92 -10.84 1.53 -10.85
N LEU A 93 -10.37 1.73 -12.09
CA LEU A 93 -9.22 2.57 -12.38
C LEU A 93 -9.44 4.04 -11.98
N GLU A 94 -10.59 4.63 -12.31
CA GLU A 94 -10.86 6.03 -12.02
C GLU A 94 -10.93 6.26 -10.52
N GLN A 95 -11.65 5.38 -9.81
CA GLN A 95 -11.73 5.44 -8.35
C GLN A 95 -10.36 5.27 -7.69
N TYR A 96 -9.57 4.29 -8.14
CA TYR A 96 -8.25 4.00 -7.58
C TYR A 96 -7.28 5.17 -7.78
N VAL A 97 -7.22 5.75 -8.97
CA VAL A 97 -6.36 6.91 -9.25
C VAL A 97 -6.82 8.12 -8.44
N GLY A 98 -8.13 8.37 -8.36
CA GLY A 98 -8.69 9.46 -7.55
C GLY A 98 -8.31 9.34 -6.07
N GLU A 99 -8.33 8.13 -5.51
CA GLU A 99 -7.92 7.89 -4.13
C GLU A 99 -6.40 8.04 -3.92
N ILE A 100 -5.58 7.59 -4.88
CA ILE A 100 -4.12 7.83 -4.84
C ILE A 100 -3.82 9.33 -4.82
N GLU A 101 -4.43 10.10 -5.72
CA GLU A 101 -4.18 11.53 -5.83
C GLU A 101 -4.68 12.29 -4.59
N ARG A 102 -5.87 11.94 -4.08
CA ARG A 102 -6.42 12.49 -2.84
C ARG A 102 -5.49 12.22 -1.65
N ALA A 103 -5.06 10.97 -1.48
CA ALA A 103 -4.19 10.57 -0.38
C ALA A 103 -2.79 11.19 -0.49
N TYR A 104 -2.22 11.27 -1.70
CA TYR A 104 -0.97 11.96 -1.96
C TYR A 104 -1.07 13.46 -1.64
N GLY A 105 -2.15 14.11 -2.06
CA GLY A 105 -2.43 15.52 -1.76
C GLY A 105 -2.41 15.80 -0.26
N LEU A 106 -3.10 14.98 0.54
CA LEU A 106 -3.10 15.09 2.00
C LEU A 106 -1.70 14.94 2.61
N CYS A 107 -0.89 14.01 2.09
CA CYS A 107 0.48 13.80 2.57
C CYS A 107 1.42 14.93 2.15
N ALA A 108 1.24 15.50 0.95
CA ALA A 108 2.06 16.59 0.43
C ALA A 108 1.77 17.92 1.15
N THR A 109 0.54 18.14 1.61
CA THR A 109 0.15 19.32 2.38
C THR A 109 0.51 19.24 3.87
N ASP A 110 0.92 18.08 4.36
CA ASP A 110 1.25 17.87 5.77
C ASP A 110 2.65 17.25 5.99
N PRO A 111 3.75 17.99 5.74
CA PRO A 111 5.11 17.51 6.02
C PRO A 111 5.46 17.50 7.52
N ALA A 112 4.60 18.07 8.37
CA ALA A 112 4.70 18.09 9.82
C ALA A 112 3.30 18.35 10.40
N GLY A 113 2.69 17.32 11.01
CA GLY A 113 1.30 17.27 11.48
C GLY A 113 0.76 18.55 12.14
N PRO A 114 -0.57 18.72 12.25
CA PRO A 114 -1.13 19.85 12.97
C PRO A 114 -0.70 19.75 14.43
N LEU A 115 0.02 20.76 14.91
CA LEU A 115 0.03 21.11 16.33
C LEU A 115 -1.42 21.50 16.68
N GLY A 116 -2.10 20.61 17.41
CA GLY A 116 -3.43 20.82 17.98
C GLY A 116 -3.59 19.96 19.22
#